data_AF-A0AAD9TMS8-F1
#
_entry.id   AF-A0AAD9TMS8-F1
#
_cell.length_a   1.000
_cell.length_b   1.000
_cell.length_c   1.000
_cell.angle_alpha   90.00
_cell.angle_beta   90.00
_cell.angle_gamma   90.00
#
_symmetry.space_group_name_H-M   'P 1'
#
loop_
_entity.id
_entity.type
_entity.pdbx_description
1 polymer ?
#
loop_
_entity_poly.entity_id
_entity_poly.type
_entity_poly.pdbx_seq_one_letter_code
_entity_poly.pdbx_strand_id
1 'polypeptide(L)'
;MSGMRKGGDSMTYLGVPLFIRAPKRRWLISWADKIKSKLESWKGFSLSMAGRLCLIDSVNTGAFLHSFQVYRWPSSLLKDLTVVIRNFFWTGSIDGRKSVQVA
;
A
#
# COMPACT_ATOMS: atom_id res chain seq x y z
N MET A 1 -2.30 -24.59 -35.82
CA MET A 1 -1.32 -24.69 -34.71
C MET A 1 -1.12 -23.31 -34.10
N SER A 2 -1.92 -22.94 -33.09
CA SER A 2 -1.77 -21.64 -32.41
C SER A 2 -0.68 -21.77 -31.34
N GLY A 3 0.49 -21.19 -31.63
CA GLY A 3 1.67 -21.23 -30.76
C GLY A 3 1.47 -20.39 -29.51
N MET A 4 1.01 -21.00 -28.43
CA MET A 4 1.06 -20.39 -27.11
C MET A 4 2.51 -20.36 -26.64
N ARG A 5 3.15 -19.19 -26.74
CA ARG A 5 4.47 -18.92 -26.17
C ARG A 5 4.37 -19.02 -24.65
N LYS A 6 4.77 -20.16 -24.08
CA LYS A 6 5.08 -20.31 -22.65
C LYS A 6 6.27 -19.39 -22.34
N GLY A 7 6.01 -18.26 -21.69
CA GLY A 7 7.07 -17.36 -21.22
C GLY A 7 6.53 -16.33 -20.23
N GLY A 8 6.75 -16.57 -18.93
CA GLY A 8 6.62 -15.55 -17.88
C GLY A 8 5.81 -16.02 -16.67
N ASP A 9 6.44 -16.06 -15.50
CA ASP A 9 5.90 -16.50 -14.18
C ASP A 9 4.66 -15.75 -13.64
N SER A 10 3.90 -14.99 -14.43
CA SER A 10 2.72 -14.25 -13.97
C SER A 10 1.69 -14.01 -15.07
N MET A 11 0.44 -14.40 -14.85
CA MET A 11 -0.70 -14.03 -15.69
C MET A 11 -1.51 -12.94 -15.00
N THR A 12 -1.75 -11.80 -15.65
CA THR A 12 -2.62 -10.75 -15.10
C THR A 12 -4.08 -11.06 -15.42
N TYR A 13 -4.89 -11.32 -14.39
CA TYR A 13 -6.33 -11.51 -14.51
C TYR A 13 -7.04 -10.38 -13.77
N LEU A 14 -7.95 -9.67 -14.45
CA LEU A 14 -8.69 -8.52 -13.91
C LEU A 14 -7.79 -7.41 -13.29
N GLY A 15 -6.59 -7.21 -13.84
CA GLY A 15 -5.62 -6.24 -13.31
C GLY A 15 -4.77 -6.75 -12.14
N VAL A 16 -4.97 -8.00 -11.72
CA VAL A 16 -4.24 -8.65 -10.62
C VAL A 16 -3.31 -9.72 -11.20
N PRO A 17 -1.99 -9.65 -10.96
CA PRO A 17 -1.08 -10.70 -11.39
C PRO A 17 -1.32 -11.99 -10.57
N LEU A 18 -2.02 -12.96 -11.16
CA LEU A 18 -2.10 -14.33 -10.68
C LEU A 18 -0.73 -15.00 -10.89
N PHE A 19 -0.05 -15.26 -9.79
CA PHE A 19 1.22 -15.97 -9.79
C PHE A 19 0.98 -17.45 -9.53
N ILE A 20 1.58 -18.31 -10.36
CA ILE A 20 1.60 -19.77 -10.17
C ILE A 20 2.54 -20.16 -9.00
N ARG A 21 3.36 -19.20 -8.52
CA ARG A 21 4.35 -19.35 -7.43
C ARG A 21 4.21 -18.24 -6.39
N ALA A 22 4.84 -18.42 -5.22
CA ALA A 22 4.86 -17.42 -4.15
C ALA A 22 5.23 -16.01 -4.69
N PRO A 23 4.50 -14.96 -4.29
CA PRO A 23 4.69 -13.61 -4.81
C PRO A 23 6.11 -13.12 -4.52
N LYS A 24 6.83 -12.69 -5.57
CA LYS A 24 8.19 -12.14 -5.42
C LYS A 24 8.11 -10.86 -4.59
N ARG A 25 8.98 -10.73 -3.57
CA ARG A 25 9.06 -9.57 -2.65
C ARG A 25 8.99 -8.21 -3.35
N ARG A 26 9.58 -8.09 -4.55
CA ARG A 26 9.56 -6.89 -5.38
C ARG A 26 8.15 -6.39 -5.73
N TRP A 27 7.20 -7.29 -5.96
CA TRP A 27 5.82 -6.91 -6.24
C TRP A 27 5.13 -6.34 -5.01
N LEU A 28 5.32 -6.96 -3.85
CA LEU A 28 4.76 -6.47 -2.59
C LEU A 28 5.35 -5.10 -2.22
N ILE A 29 6.63 -4.85 -2.53
CA ILE A 29 7.27 -3.53 -2.39
C ILE A 29 6.59 -2.50 -3.31
N SER A 30 6.41 -2.81 -4.60
CA SER A 30 5.72 -1.90 -5.53
C SER A 30 4.27 -1.61 -5.09
N TRP A 31 3.59 -2.59 -4.49
CA TRP A 31 2.30 -2.38 -3.85
C TRP A 31 2.42 -1.41 -2.66
N ALA A 32 3.34 -1.66 -1.72
CA ALA A 32 3.56 -0.76 -0.58
C ALA A 32 3.89 0.68 -1.02
N ASP A 33 4.66 0.88 -2.09
CA ASP A 33 4.97 2.21 -2.62
C ASP A 33 3.74 2.91 -3.22
N LYS A 34 2.85 2.18 -3.91
CA LYS A 34 1.56 2.74 -4.36
C LYS A 34 0.69 3.23 -3.20
N ILE A 35 0.84 2.64 -2.02
CA ILE A 35 0.12 3.09 -0.83
C ILE A 35 0.75 4.33 -0.23
N LYS A 36 2.08 4.38 -0.13
CA LYS A 36 2.77 5.59 0.29
C LYS A 36 2.37 6.76 -0.60
N SER A 37 2.39 6.56 -1.92
CA SER A 37 1.99 7.59 -2.88
C SER A 37 0.53 8.00 -2.76
N LYS A 38 -0.37 7.04 -2.46
CA LYS A 38 -1.78 7.37 -2.17
C LYS A 38 -1.86 8.23 -0.91
N LEU A 39 -1.28 7.80 0.21
CA LEU A 39 -1.30 8.53 1.48
C LEU A 39 -0.66 9.92 1.37
N GLU A 40 0.41 10.07 0.60
CA GLU A 40 1.03 11.37 0.27
C GLU A 40 0.13 12.28 -0.55
N SER A 41 -0.60 11.71 -1.52
CA SER A 41 -1.52 12.48 -2.35
C SER A 41 -2.72 13.02 -1.57
N TRP A 42 -3.03 12.46 -0.41
CA TRP A 42 -4.08 12.98 0.46
C TRP A 42 -3.55 14.10 1.34
N LYS A 43 -4.32 15.19 1.45
CA LYS A 43 -3.99 16.34 2.29
C LYS A 43 -4.19 16.02 3.78
N GLY A 44 -3.40 15.09 4.33
CA GLY A 44 -3.53 14.58 5.70
C GLY A 44 -3.48 15.66 6.77
N PHE A 45 -2.85 16.80 6.49
CA PHE A 45 -2.80 17.96 7.37
C PHE A 45 -4.13 18.73 7.51
N SER A 46 -5.05 18.58 6.56
CA SER A 46 -6.35 19.26 6.59
C SER A 46 -7.46 18.44 7.26
N LEU A 47 -7.18 17.20 7.68
CA LEU A 47 -8.15 16.31 8.32
C LEU A 47 -7.96 16.30 9.84
N SER A 48 -9.09 16.24 10.55
CA SER A 48 -9.13 15.93 11.97
C SER A 48 -8.56 14.53 12.24
N MET A 49 -8.20 14.24 13.49
CA MET A 49 -7.70 12.92 13.88
C MET A 49 -8.65 11.77 13.46
N ALA A 50 -9.96 11.98 13.65
CA ALA A 50 -10.99 11.03 13.22
C ALA A 50 -11.05 10.90 11.69
N GLY A 51 -10.91 12.01 10.96
CA GLY A 51 -10.83 12.00 9.49
C GLY A 51 -9.61 11.21 8.99
N ARG A 52 -8.45 11.35 9.65
CA ARG A 52 -7.24 10.58 9.32
C ARG A 52 -7.44 9.08 9.53
N LEU A 53 -8.14 8.66 10.60
CA LEU A 53 -8.47 7.25 10.83
C LEU A 53 -9.37 6.68 9.73
N CYS A 54 -10.45 7.39 9.40
CA CYS A 54 -11.36 6.98 8.34
C CYS A 54 -10.64 6.86 6.99
N LEU A 55 -9.73 7.80 6.70
CA LEU A 55 -8.90 7.74 5.50
C LEU A 55 -8.00 6.50 5.49
N ILE A 56 -7.26 6.24 6.58
CA ILE A 56 -6.40 5.07 6.71
C ILE A 56 -7.22 3.79 6.48
N ASP A 57 -8.39 3.69 7.10
CA ASP A 57 -9.25 2.51 6.99
C ASP A 57 -9.79 2.31 5.57
N SER A 58 -10.19 3.38 4.90
CA SER A 58 -10.64 3.33 3.50
C SER A 58 -9.52 2.90 2.55
N VAL A 59 -8.30 3.40 2.75
CA VAL A 59 -7.11 3.02 1.97
C VAL A 59 -6.72 1.58 2.25
N ASN A 60 -6.80 1.14 3.52
CA ASN A 60 -6.52 -0.23 3.91
C ASN A 60 -7.50 -1.21 3.25
N THR A 61 -8.79 -0.90 3.33
CA THR A 61 -9.85 -1.72 2.74
C THR A 61 -9.76 -1.75 1.22
N GLY A 62 -9.58 -0.60 0.57
CA GLY A 62 -9.56 -0.51 -0.90
C GLY A 62 -8.27 -0.99 -1.56
N ALA A 63 -7.11 -0.84 -0.89
CA ALA A 63 -5.82 -1.22 -1.48
C ALA A 63 -5.26 -2.54 -0.94
N PHE A 64 -5.56 -2.93 0.29
CA PHE A 64 -4.88 -4.06 0.93
C PHE A 64 -5.74 -5.28 1.18
N LEU A 65 -7.05 -5.13 1.41
CA LEU A 65 -7.89 -6.22 1.89
C LEU A 65 -7.80 -7.45 0.99
N HIS A 66 -7.89 -7.25 -0.33
CA HIS A 66 -7.71 -8.31 -1.31
C HIS A 66 -6.29 -8.90 -1.26
N SER A 67 -5.25 -8.06 -1.25
CA SER A 67 -3.86 -8.52 -1.30
C SER A 67 -3.46 -9.35 -0.07
N PHE A 68 -4.02 -9.06 1.12
CA PHE A 68 -3.80 -9.86 2.32
C PHE A 68 -4.52 -11.20 2.30
N GLN A 69 -5.69 -11.28 1.66
CA GLN A 69 -6.43 -12.54 1.53
C GLN A 69 -5.73 -13.52 0.58
N VAL A 70 -5.08 -13.01 -0.47
CA VAL A 70 -4.48 -13.86 -1.52
C VAL A 70 -3.01 -14.16 -1.28
N TYR A 71 -2.26 -13.28 -0.61
CA TYR A 71 -0.81 -13.41 -0.46
C TYR A 71 -0.36 -13.39 1.00
N ARG A 72 0.67 -14.20 1.30
CA ARG A 72 1.39 -14.10 2.58
C ARG A 72 2.35 -12.91 2.54
N TRP A 73 2.09 -11.88 3.33
CA TRP A 73 2.96 -10.70 3.40
C TRP A 73 4.17 -10.95 4.32
N PRO A 74 5.37 -10.49 3.93
CA PRO A 74 6.55 -10.56 4.80
C PRO A 74 6.40 -9.55 5.94
N SER A 75 6.76 -9.99 7.15
CA SER A 75 6.65 -9.20 8.37
C SER A 75 7.45 -7.90 8.34
N SER A 76 8.57 -7.85 7.61
CA SER A 76 9.37 -6.63 7.42
C SER A 76 8.58 -5.54 6.70
N LEU A 77 7.90 -5.89 5.60
CA LEU A 77 7.13 -4.93 4.82
C LEU A 77 5.90 -4.42 5.60
N LEU A 78 5.27 -5.31 6.37
CA LEU A 78 4.17 -4.93 7.28
C LEU A 78 4.64 -3.93 8.34
N LYS A 79 5.82 -4.13 8.92
CA LYS A 79 6.41 -3.19 9.88
C LYS A 79 6.64 -1.82 9.23
N ASP A 80 7.25 -1.77 8.06
CA ASP A 80 7.51 -0.53 7.32
C ASP A 80 6.20 0.24 7.05
N LEU A 81 5.17 -0.47 6.59
CA LEU A 81 3.85 0.12 6.34
C LEU A 81 3.22 0.65 7.64
N THR A 82 3.35 -0.08 8.73
CA THR A 82 2.79 0.33 10.03
C THR A 82 3.45 1.62 10.53
N VAL A 83 4.75 1.82 10.28
CA VAL A 83 5.45 3.07 10.58
C VAL A 83 4.86 4.22 9.75
N VAL A 84 4.66 4.03 8.44
CA VAL A 84 4.05 5.04 7.57
C VAL A 84 2.64 5.41 8.04
N ILE A 85 1.79 4.42 8.33
CA ILE A 85 0.42 4.65 8.81
C ILE A 85 0.44 5.40 10.15
N ARG A 86 1.33 5.04 11.07
CA ARG A 86 1.49 5.74 12.35
C ARG A 86 1.95 7.18 12.16
N ASN A 87 2.93 7.41 11.30
CA ASN A 87 3.41 8.76 10.99
C ASN A 87 2.28 9.61 10.42
N PHE A 88 1.52 9.07 9.46
CA PHE A 88 0.38 9.75 8.85
C PHE A 88 -0.72 10.04 9.87
N PHE A 89 -1.04 9.09 10.75
CA PHE A 89 -2.05 9.27 11.79
C PHE A 89 -1.71 10.42 12.75
N TRP A 90 -0.46 10.50 13.22
CA TRP A 90 -0.03 11.50 14.20
C TRP A 90 0.28 12.86 13.60
N THR A 91 0.97 12.89 12.47
CA THR A 91 1.51 14.13 11.88
C THR A 91 0.75 14.61 10.65
N GLY A 92 -0.12 13.78 10.07
CA GLY A 92 -0.77 14.06 8.80
C GLY A 92 0.17 13.97 7.58
N SER A 93 1.40 13.47 7.77
CA SER A 93 2.42 13.29 6.74
C SER A 93 3.08 11.92 6.89
N ILE A 94 3.55 11.33 5.78
CA ILE A 94 4.23 10.04 5.83
C ILE A 94 5.69 10.16 6.29
N ASP A 95 6.33 11.32 6.07
CA ASP A 95 7.77 11.55 6.24
C ASP A 95 8.13 12.03 7.65
N GLY A 96 7.15 12.23 8.53
CA GLY A 96 7.36 12.68 9.91
C GLY A 96 7.98 14.07 10.06
N ARG A 97 8.29 14.78 8.96
CA ARG A 97 8.84 16.15 9.01
C ARG A 97 7.74 17.20 9.11
N LYS A 98 7.59 17.67 10.34
CA LYS A 98 7.12 18.99 10.83
C LYS A 98 6.47 19.91 9.78
N SER A 99 5.16 20.12 9.92
CA SER A 99 4.61 21.48 9.83
C SER A 99 4.43 21.99 11.26
N VAL A 100 5.47 22.65 11.74
CA VAL A 100 5.31 23.67 12.77
C VAL A 100 4.55 24.81 12.10
N GLN A 101 3.27 24.98 12.45
CA GLN A 101 2.62 26.28 12.29
C GLN A 101 2.67 26.94 13.67
N VAL A 102 3.73 27.75 13.89
CA VAL A 102 3.70 28.76 14.94
C VAL A 102 2.77 29.86 14.43
N ALA A 103 1.74 30.19 15.21
CA ALA A 103 1.01 31.44 15.15
C ALA A 103 1.35 32.23 16.41
#